data_AF-A0A1Z8LTB6-F1
#
_entry.id   AF-A0A1Z8LTB6-F1
#
_cell.length_a   1.000
_cell.length_b   1.000
_cell.length_c   1.000
_cell.angle_alpha   90.00
_cell.angle_beta   90.00
_cell.angle_gamma   90.00
#
_symmetry.space_group_name_H-M   'P 1'
#
loop_
_entity.id
_entity.type
_entity.pdbx_description
1 polymer ?
#
loop_
_entity_poly.entity_id
_entity_poly.type
_entity_poly.pdbx_seq_one_letter_code
_entity_poly.pdbx_strand_id
1 'polypeptide(L)' 'MGHDADASILFPDIYNGSAVDDALMSRFLKLLRIEFKDPGVIGSDLAGGPVHHRVCMTDPGRVRLKSLILPVNLTLPRDI' A
#
# COMPACT_ATOMS: atom_id res chain seq x y z
N MET A 1 -18.65 -2.09 0.56
CA MET A 1 -18.27 -0.89 -0.22
C MET A 1 -17.10 -0.22 0.48
N GLY A 2 -15.94 -0.17 -0.17
CA GLY A 2 -14.67 0.25 0.47
C GLY A 2 -13.42 -0.03 -0.37
N HIS A 3 -13.61 -0.44 -1.63
CA HIS A 3 -12.52 -0.74 -2.54
C HIS A 3 -12.03 0.54 -3.20
N ASP A 4 -10.83 0.96 -2.88
CA ASP A 4 -10.11 1.99 -3.64
C ASP A 4 -9.62 1.37 -4.95
N ALA A 5 -10.33 1.66 -6.04
CA ALA A 5 -10.06 1.11 -7.36
C ALA A 5 -8.75 1.68 -7.93
N ASP A 6 -8.52 2.98 -7.77
CA ASP A 6 -7.32 3.67 -8.25
C ASP A 6 -6.07 3.11 -7.55
N ALA A 7 -6.11 2.98 -6.22
CA ALA A 7 -5.00 2.37 -5.47
C ALA A 7 -4.76 0.90 -5.83
N SER A 8 -5.80 0.18 -6.28
CA SER A 8 -5.69 -1.24 -6.64
C SER A 8 -5.10 -1.45 -8.02
N ILE A 9 -5.35 -0.52 -8.95
CA ILE A 9 -4.78 -0.52 -10.30
C ILE A 9 -3.32 -0.08 -10.25
N LEU A 10 -3.02 0.98 -9.49
CA LEU A 10 -1.69 1.59 -9.44
C LEU A 10 -0.60 0.67 -8.82
N PHE A 11 -0.95 -0.05 -7.76
CA PHE A 11 0.05 -0.65 -6.89
C PHE A 11 0.80 -1.86 -7.47
N PRO A 12 0.18 -2.77 -8.24
CA PRO A 12 0.91 -3.82 -8.94
C PRO A 12 2.05 -3.26 -9.79
N ASP A 13 1.83 -2.14 -10.48
CA ASP A 13 2.84 -1.52 -11.34
C ASP A 13 3.96 -0.89 -10.52
N ILE A 14 3.64 -0.15 -9.44
CA ILE A 14 4.66 0.37 -8.51
C ILE A 14 5.47 -0.79 -7.89
N TYR A 15 4.80 -1.87 -7.48
CA TYR A 15 5.46 -3.02 -6.85
C TYR A 15 6.41 -3.74 -7.80
N ASN A 16 6.05 -3.85 -9.07
CA ASN A 16 6.86 -4.50 -10.09
C ASN A 16 7.89 -3.56 -10.75
N GLY A 17 7.92 -2.28 -10.37
CA GLY A 17 8.77 -1.27 -11.01
C GLY A 17 8.35 -0.93 -12.45
N SER A 18 7.09 -1.21 -12.81
CA SER A 18 6.52 -0.89 -14.12
C SER A 18 6.27 0.61 -14.27
N ALA A 19 6.21 1.07 -15.52
CA ALA A 19 5.77 2.43 -15.82
C ALA A 19 4.31 2.63 -15.39
N VAL A 20 4.04 3.79 -14.80
CA VAL A 20 2.71 4.20 -14.35
C VAL A 20 2.34 5.48 -15.08
N ASP A 21 1.09 5.58 -15.52
CA ASP A 21 0.51 6.81 -16.06
C ASP A 21 0.59 7.99 -15.05
N ASP A 22 1.02 9.16 -15.53
CA ASP A 22 1.25 10.33 -14.67
C ASP A 22 -0.02 10.83 -13.96
N ALA A 23 -1.19 10.73 -14.62
CA ALA A 23 -2.44 11.12 -13.99
C ALA A 23 -2.79 10.17 -12.84
N LEU A 24 -2.51 8.88 -12.98
CA LEU A 24 -2.68 7.90 -11.90
C LEU A 24 -1.63 8.07 -10.79
N MET A 25 -0.38 8.40 -11.13
CA MET A 25 0.68 8.67 -10.16
C MET A 25 0.36 9.92 -9.32
N SER A 26 -0.23 10.96 -9.91
CA SER A 26 -0.64 12.19 -9.20
C SER A 26 -1.67 11.94 -8.07
N ARG A 27 -2.37 10.81 -8.15
CA ARG A 27 -3.36 10.37 -7.14
C ARG A 27 -2.73 9.64 -5.96
N PHE A 28 -1.47 9.23 -6.08
CA PHE A 28 -0.75 8.57 -4.99
C PHE A 28 -0.21 9.59 -4.00
N LEU A 29 -0.60 9.47 -2.74
CA LEU A 29 -0.17 10.42 -1.70
C LEU A 29 0.94 9.83 -0.84
N LYS A 30 0.75 8.63 -0.28
CA LYS A 30 1.71 8.03 0.65
C LYS A 30 1.48 6.53 0.87
N LEU A 31 2.55 5.81 1.15
CA LEU A 31 2.52 4.49 1.79
C LEU A 31 2.79 4.65 3.29
N LEU A 32 1.87 4.18 4.13
CA LEU A 32 2.00 4.21 5.58
C LEU A 32 2.22 2.79 6.09
N ARG A 33 3.10 2.62 7.07
CA ARG A 33 3.26 1.36 7.81
C ARG A 33 2.45 1.45 9.10
N ILE A 34 1.68 0.42 9.42
CA ILE A 34 1.12 0.22 10.75
C ILE A 34 2.10 -0.60 11.57
N GLU A 35 2.32 -0.12 12.79
CA GLU A 35 2.94 -0.88 13.85
C GLU A 35 1.90 -1.12 14.94
N PHE A 36 1.71 -2.39 15.29
CA PHE A 36 0.86 -2.77 16.40
C PHE A 36 1.73 -2.82 17.65
N LYS A 37 1.32 -2.09 18.70
CA LYS A 37 2.02 -2.10 19.98
C LYS A 37 1.98 -3.48 20.65
N ASP A 38 0.85 -4.17 20.50
CA ASP A 38 0.68 -5.55 20.94
C ASP A 38 0.63 -6.45 19.70
N PRO A 39 1.65 -7.29 19.45
CA PRO A 39 1.64 -8.23 18.33
C PRO A 39 0.51 -9.27 18.43
N GLY A 40 -0.03 -9.53 19.62
CA GLY A 40 -1.11 -10.50 19.85
C GLY A 40 -2.47 -10.05 19.34
N VAL A 41 -2.64 -8.77 18.99
CA VAL A 41 -3.88 -8.27 18.37
C VAL A 41 -3.94 -8.50 16.86
N ILE A 42 -2.83 -8.95 16.27
CA ILE A 42 -2.76 -9.27 14.84
C ILE A 42 -3.31 -10.69 14.66
N GLY A 43 -4.36 -10.84 13.84
CA GLY A 43 -4.89 -12.16 13.49
C GLY A 43 -3.79 -13.05 12.89
N SER A 44 -3.84 -14.36 13.14
CA SER A 44 -2.80 -15.31 12.71
C SER A 44 -2.44 -15.21 11.23
N ASP A 45 -3.40 -14.87 10.37
CA ASP A 45 -3.23 -14.74 8.92
C ASP A 45 -2.43 -13.49 8.50
N LEU A 46 -2.26 -12.55 9.43
CA LEU A 46 -1.51 -11.30 9.30
C LEU A 46 -0.19 -11.35 10.09
N ALA A 47 0.00 -12.39 10.91
CA ALA A 47 1.17 -12.57 11.75
C ALA A 47 2.37 -12.97 10.88
N GLY A 48 3.20 -11.99 10.50
CA GLY A 48 4.41 -12.27 9.72
C GLY A 48 5.00 -11.10 8.94
N GLY A 49 4.31 -9.95 8.85
CA GLY A 49 4.84 -8.79 8.13
C GLY A 49 4.23 -7.46 8.56
N PRO A 50 4.92 -6.33 8.27
CA PRO A 50 4.35 -5.01 8.46
C PRO A 50 3.08 -4.83 7.62
N VAL A 51 1.98 -4.43 8.27
CA VAL A 51 0.75 -4.04 7.59
C VAL A 51 0.95 -2.65 6.99
N HIS A 52 0.65 -2.50 5.71
CA HIS A 52 0.79 -1.22 5.03
C HIS A 52 -0.57 -0.65 4.64
N HIS A 53 -0.71 0.67 4.67
CA HIS A 53 -1.84 1.39 4.12
C HIS A 53 -1.39 2.24 2.95
N ARG A 54 -2.15 2.13 1.87
CA ARG A 54 -2.04 3.03 0.74
C ARG A 54 -3.02 4.17 0.95
N VAL A 55 -2.52 5.39 0.75
CA VAL A 55 -3.31 6.61 0.73
C VAL A 55 -3.34 7.10 -0.70
N CYS A 56 -4.52 7.02 -1.31
CA CYS A 56 -4.74 7.55 -2.65
C CYS A 56 -5.90 8.54 -2.64
N MET A 57 -5.93 9.40 -3.64
CA MET A 57 -6.99 10.35 -3.86
C MET A 57 -7.79 9.94 -5.10
N THR A 58 -9.10 9.85 -4.97
CA THR A 58 -9.98 9.65 -6.14
C THR A 58 -9.99 10.93 -6.99
N ASP A 59 -10.38 10.81 -8.25
CA ASP A 59 -10.57 11.94 -9.16
C ASP A 59 -11.34 13.17 -8.59
N PRO A 60 -12.44 13.01 -7.80
CA PRO A 60 -13.11 14.14 -7.14
C PRO A 60 -12.40 14.65 -5.86
N GLY A 61 -11.12 14.36 -5.67
CA GLY A 61 -10.32 14.88 -4.55
C GLY A 61 -10.55 14.18 -3.20
N ARG A 62 -11.33 13.10 -3.14
CA ARG A 62 -11.55 12.37 -1.88
C ARG A 62 -10.37 11.45 -1.57
N VAL A 63 -9.78 11.64 -0.40
CA VAL A 63 -8.75 10.75 0.12
C VAL A 63 -9.38 9.43 0.57
N ARG A 64 -8.78 8.32 0.17
CA ARG A 64 -9.18 6.97 0.53
C ARG A 64 -7.98 6.20 1.08
N LEU A 65 -8.26 5.38 2.07
CA LEU A 65 -7.29 4.53 2.74
C LEU A 65 -7.61 3.07 2.40
N LYS A 66 -6.63 2.35 1.88
CA LYS A 66 -6.78 0.91 1.64
C LYS A 66 -5.68 0.15 2.36
N SER A 67 -6.07 -0.73 3.28
CA SER A 67 -5.17 -1.70 3.89
C SER A 67 -4.67 -2.65 2.81
N LEU A 68 -3.37 -2.88 2.81
CA LEU A 68 -2.74 -3.94 2.05
C LEU A 68 -1.74 -4.64 2.95
N ILE A 69 -1.84 -5.96 2.99
CA ILE A 69 -0.74 -6.78 3.49
C ILE A 69 0.29 -6.78 2.37
N LEU A 70 1.44 -6.15 2.61
CA LEU A 70 2.57 -6.32 1.72
C LEU A 70 3.27 -7.61 2.16
N PRO A 71 3.22 -8.71 1.41
CA PRO A 71 4.13 -9.82 1.65
C PRO A 71 5.53 -9.26 1.46
N VAL A 72 6.23 -9.04 2.57
CA VAL A 72 7.62 -8.59 2.58
C VAL A 72 8.51 -9.71 2.06
N ASN A 73 8.46 -9.93 0.75
CA ASN A 73 9.60 -10.45 -0.02
C ASN A 73 10.22 -9.32 -0.85
N LEU A 74 10.12 -8.09 -0.32
CA LEU A 74 10.92 -6.97 -0.76
C LEU A 74 12.34 -7.27 -0.26
N THR A 75 13.12 -7.98 -1.06
CA THR A 75 14.57 -7.85 -0.94
C THR A 75 14.86 -6.40 -1.34
N LEU A 76 14.79 -5.49 -0.36
CA LEU A 76 15.43 -4.19 -0.48
C LEU A 76 16.89 -4.49 -0.82
N PRO A 77 17.47 -3.91 -1.88
CA PRO A 77 18.91 -3.96 -2.05
C PRO A 77 19.53 -3.48 -0.73
N ARG A 78 20.21 -4.38 -0.04
CA ARG A 78 21.17 -3.92 0.95
C ARG A 78 22.27 -3.23 0.15
N ASP A 79 22.62 -2.04 0.62
CA ASP A 79 23.80 -1.25 0.25
C ASP A 79 23.60 -0.20 -0.85
N ILE A 80 23.60 1.07 -0.42
CA ILE A 80 24.65 2.06 -0.75
C ILE A 80 25.02 2.82 0.53
#